data_AF-A0A8J3JSY1-F1
#
_entry.id   AF-A0A8J3JSY1-F1
#
_cell.length_a   1.000
_cell.length_b   1.000
_cell.length_c   1.000
_cell.angle_alpha   90.00
_cell.angle_beta   90.00
_cell.angle_gamma   90.00
#
_symmetry.space_group_name_H-M   'P 1'
#
loop_
_entity.id
_entity.type
_entity.pdbx_description
1 polymer ?
#
loop_
_entity_poly.entity_id
_entity_poly.type
_entity_poly.pdbx_seq_one_letter_code
_entity_poly.pdbx_strand_id
1 'polypeptide(L)'
;MSRIAFPLSFDRRFELWSYRVSHGVLLLRSNIRAGCATRIDLMFRGVTALKLRDEYKDLVVDLLSLDAARAELGHEMDAIQSGMFAFSIRSASGASGYVVASSVYLSEDDMDYGEPSSIDHPEFEDRVIRAAEFR
;
A
#
# COMPACT_ATOMS: atom_id res chain seq x y z
N MET A 1 -12.84 -1.85 12.29
CA MET A 1 -11.84 -2.26 11.29
C MET A 1 -10.70 -3.00 11.97
N SER A 2 -10.14 -4.03 11.34
CA SER A 2 -9.01 -4.78 11.90
C SER A 2 -7.71 -3.98 11.81
N ARG A 3 -6.71 -4.29 12.64
CA ARG A 3 -5.38 -3.67 12.53
C ARG A 3 -4.50 -4.47 11.59
N ILE A 4 -3.72 -3.80 10.75
CA ILE A 4 -2.67 -4.44 9.94
C ILE A 4 -1.55 -4.93 10.87
N ALA A 5 -1.15 -6.19 10.66
CA ALA A 5 0.07 -6.75 11.19
C ALA A 5 1.09 -6.89 10.05
N PHE A 6 2.33 -6.51 10.31
CA PHE A 6 3.43 -6.60 9.35
C PHE A 6 4.33 -7.82 9.62
N PRO A 7 4.92 -8.43 8.59
CA PRO A 7 4.78 -8.08 7.17
C PRO A 7 3.42 -8.50 6.58
N LEU A 8 2.92 -7.71 5.64
CA LEU A 8 1.84 -8.10 4.73
C LEU A 8 2.44 -8.81 3.52
N SER A 9 1.92 -9.99 3.20
CA SER A 9 2.35 -10.76 2.02
C SER A 9 1.14 -11.19 1.21
N PHE A 10 1.21 -11.00 -0.10
CA PHE A 10 0.16 -11.36 -1.04
C PHE A 10 0.71 -12.23 -2.16
N ASP A 11 0.03 -13.32 -2.47
CA ASP A 11 0.27 -14.13 -3.68
C ASP A 11 -0.55 -13.57 -4.85
N ARG A 12 -0.34 -12.28 -5.15
CA ARG A 12 -1.02 -11.55 -6.24
C ARG A 12 -0.07 -10.55 -6.87
N ARG A 13 -0.36 -10.19 -8.12
CA ARG A 13 0.30 -9.06 -8.79
C ARG A 13 -0.39 -7.76 -8.41
N PHE A 14 0.39 -6.78 -7.97
CA PHE A 14 -0.02 -5.42 -7.69
C PHE A 14 0.55 -4.45 -8.73
N GLU A 15 -0.23 -3.43 -9.03
CA GLU A 15 0.15 -2.35 -9.94
C GLU A 15 0.05 -1.01 -9.21
N LEU A 16 0.94 -0.08 -9.56
CA LEU A 16 0.82 1.32 -9.20
C LEU A 16 -0.41 1.89 -9.91
N TRP A 17 -1.52 1.99 -9.19
CA TRP A 17 -2.80 2.37 -9.78
C TRP A 17 -2.95 3.88 -9.89
N SER A 18 -2.65 4.59 -8.80
CA SER A 18 -2.69 6.06 -8.81
C SER A 18 -1.83 6.67 -7.72
N TYR A 19 -1.37 7.89 -7.99
CA TYR A 19 -0.79 8.78 -6.99
C TYR A 19 -1.40 10.18 -7.12
N ARG A 20 -2.06 10.65 -6.06
CA ARG A 20 -2.69 11.96 -5.96
C ARG A 20 -1.84 12.89 -5.11
N VAL A 21 -1.14 13.82 -5.76
CA VAL A 21 -0.18 14.73 -5.10
C VAL A 21 -0.84 15.62 -4.05
N SER A 22 -2.03 16.18 -4.32
CA SER A 22 -2.68 17.16 -3.44
C SER A 22 -3.00 16.64 -2.03
N HIS A 23 -3.12 15.32 -1.86
CA HIS A 23 -3.41 14.68 -0.59
C HIS A 23 -2.37 13.64 -0.17
N GLY A 24 -1.29 13.48 -0.96
CA GLY A 24 -0.30 12.44 -0.77
C GLY A 24 -0.95 11.05 -0.67
N VAL A 25 -1.83 10.71 -1.62
CA VAL A 25 -2.52 9.41 -1.60
C VAL A 25 -1.98 8.52 -2.71
N LEU A 26 -1.39 7.40 -2.32
CA LEU A 26 -0.90 6.36 -3.20
C LEU A 26 -1.83 5.15 -3.10
N LEU A 27 -2.18 4.56 -4.24
CA LEU A 27 -2.95 3.32 -4.31
C LEU A 27 -2.17 2.27 -5.11
N LEU A 28 -1.87 1.15 -4.45
CA LEU A 28 -1.47 -0.08 -5.10
C LEU A 28 -2.68 -1.02 -5.19
N ARG A 29 -2.94 -1.58 -6.36
CA ARG A 29 -4.12 -2.42 -6.60
C ARG A 29 -3.72 -3.77 -7.15
N SER A 30 -4.28 -4.85 -6.61
CA SER A 30 -4.15 -6.17 -7.21
C SER A 30 -5.05 -6.28 -8.44
N ASN A 31 -4.58 -6.96 -9.49
CA ASN A 31 -5.43 -7.24 -10.64
C ASN A 31 -6.46 -8.35 -10.37
N ILE A 32 -7.57 -8.28 -11.11
CA ILE A 32 -8.56 -9.36 -11.22
C ILE A 32 -8.07 -10.28 -12.34
N ARG A 33 -7.87 -11.56 -12.05
CA ARG A 33 -7.39 -12.57 -13.00
C ARG A 33 -8.16 -13.87 -12.83
N ALA A 34 -8.03 -14.78 -13.81
CA ALA A 34 -8.58 -16.13 -13.68
C ALA A 34 -8.05 -16.78 -12.39
N GLY A 35 -8.96 -17.08 -11.45
CA GLY A 35 -8.63 -17.62 -10.12
C GLY A 35 -8.61 -16.60 -8.97
N CYS A 36 -8.72 -15.30 -9.25
CA CYS A 36 -8.84 -14.23 -8.25
C CYS A 36 -10.03 -13.32 -8.62
N ALA A 37 -11.21 -13.64 -8.08
CA ALA A 37 -12.45 -12.90 -8.35
C ALA A 37 -12.57 -11.57 -7.57
N THR A 38 -11.69 -11.34 -6.61
CA THR A 38 -11.63 -10.12 -5.80
C THR A 38 -10.42 -9.29 -6.18
N ARG A 39 -10.47 -7.99 -5.88
CA ARG A 39 -9.29 -7.12 -5.91
C ARG A 39 -8.93 -6.68 -4.50
N ILE A 40 -7.65 -6.40 -4.30
CA ILE A 40 -7.09 -5.87 -3.06
C ILE A 40 -6.52 -4.49 -3.35
N ASP A 41 -6.98 -3.51 -2.58
CA ASP A 41 -6.47 -2.16 -2.56
C ASP A 41 -5.60 -1.96 -1.33
N LEU A 42 -4.37 -1.47 -1.54
CA LEU A 42 -3.48 -1.01 -0.50
C LEU A 42 -3.24 0.49 -0.69
N MET A 43 -3.86 1.30 0.16
CA MET A 43 -3.82 2.75 0.07
C MET A 43 -2.94 3.33 1.17
N PHE A 44 -1.94 4.12 0.77
CA PHE A 44 -1.12 4.91 1.67
C PHE A 44 -1.60 6.36 1.64
N ARG A 45 -1.78 6.97 2.81
CA ARG A 45 -2.18 8.38 2.93
C ARG A 45 -1.11 9.21 3.62
N GLY A 46 -1.08 10.50 3.29
CA GLY A 46 -0.04 11.41 3.77
C GLY A 46 1.34 10.99 3.29
N VAL A 47 1.46 10.51 2.05
CA VAL A 47 2.73 10.11 1.45
C VAL A 47 3.62 11.33 1.24
N THR A 48 4.85 11.27 1.75
CA THR A 48 5.84 12.36 1.60
C THR A 48 7.06 11.95 0.78
N ALA A 49 7.38 10.66 0.72
CA ALA A 49 8.46 10.13 -0.10
C ALA A 49 8.07 8.73 -0.62
N LEU A 50 8.49 8.41 -1.84
CA LEU A 50 8.25 7.10 -2.44
C LEU A 50 9.30 6.77 -3.50
N LYS A 51 9.65 5.50 -3.58
CA LYS A 51 10.41 4.89 -4.67
C LYS A 51 9.71 3.59 -5.01
N LEU A 52 9.08 3.52 -6.18
CA LEU A 52 8.23 2.41 -6.54
C LEU A 52 8.54 1.90 -7.94
N ARG A 53 8.16 0.63 -8.16
CA ARG A 53 7.92 0.09 -9.49
C ARG A 53 6.47 0.31 -9.87
N ASP A 54 6.21 0.26 -11.16
CA ASP A 54 4.87 0.22 -11.74
C ASP A 54 4.15 -1.10 -11.43
N GLU A 55 4.88 -2.20 -11.24
CA GLU A 55 4.32 -3.51 -10.87
C GLU A 55 5.15 -4.29 -9.85
N TYR A 56 4.45 -5.12 -9.07
CA TYR A 56 5.01 -6.04 -8.08
C TYR A 56 4.35 -7.42 -8.22
N LYS A 57 5.16 -8.46 -8.34
CA LYS A 57 4.70 -9.85 -8.24
C LYS A 57 4.96 -10.36 -6.83
N ASP A 58 3.94 -10.97 -6.24
CA ASP A 58 3.99 -11.54 -4.90
C ASP A 58 4.39 -10.46 -3.88
N LEU A 59 3.56 -9.41 -3.79
CA LEU A 59 3.85 -8.19 -3.05
C LEU A 59 4.06 -8.48 -1.56
N VAL A 60 5.16 -7.98 -1.02
CA VAL A 60 5.46 -7.93 0.41
C VAL A 60 5.60 -6.47 0.84
N VAL A 61 4.86 -6.10 1.88
CA VAL A 61 4.94 -4.79 2.53
C VAL A 61 5.33 -4.99 3.98
N ASP A 62 6.38 -4.29 4.41
CA ASP A 62 6.86 -4.39 5.78
C ASP A 62 7.15 -3.02 6.38
N LEU A 63 6.99 -2.89 7.70
CA LEU A 63 7.31 -1.68 8.42
C LEU A 63 8.81 -1.65 8.71
N LEU A 64 9.50 -0.62 8.26
CA LEU A 64 10.92 -0.46 8.51
C LEU A 64 11.16 0.03 9.95
N SER A 65 12.17 -0.56 10.60
CA SER A 65 12.75 0.04 11.80
C SER A 65 13.40 1.38 11.47
N LEU A 66 13.62 2.23 12.47
CA LEU A 66 14.30 3.51 12.27
C LEU A 66 15.68 3.34 11.63
N ASP A 67 16.43 2.32 12.06
CA ASP A 67 17.78 2.05 11.51
C ASP A 67 17.71 1.56 10.06
N ALA A 68 16.76 0.69 9.72
CA ALA A 68 16.57 0.23 8.35
C ALA A 68 16.06 1.36 7.45
N ALA A 69 15.17 2.21 7.96
CA ALA A 69 14.70 3.40 7.27
C ALA A 69 15.86 4.37 6.98
N ARG A 70 16.73 4.62 7.96
CA ARG A 70 17.96 5.43 7.75
C ARG A 70 18.87 4.86 6.68
N ALA A 71 19.06 3.54 6.68
CA ALA A 71 19.91 2.89 5.69
C ALA A 71 19.33 3.01 4.26
N GLU A 72 18.00 2.92 4.11
CA GLU A 72 17.33 2.99 2.81
C GLU A 72 17.15 4.43 2.30
N LEU A 73 16.78 5.35 3.19
CA LEU A 73 16.42 6.75 2.85
C LEU A 73 17.61 7.72 2.96
N GLY A 74 18.66 7.35 3.68
CA GLY A 74 19.79 8.23 3.95
C GLY A 74 19.35 9.57 4.58
N HIS A 75 19.80 10.67 4.00
CA HIS A 75 19.47 12.02 4.46
C HIS A 75 17.98 12.40 4.29
N GLU A 76 17.22 11.69 3.45
CA GLU A 76 15.77 11.92 3.35
C GLU A 76 15.04 11.56 4.65
N MET A 77 15.64 10.71 5.49
CA MET A 77 15.08 10.37 6.80
C MET A 77 14.95 11.61 7.70
N ASP A 78 15.88 12.57 7.60
CA ASP A 78 15.87 13.77 8.43
C ASP A 78 14.67 14.69 8.13
N ALA A 79 14.06 14.54 6.96
CA ALA A 79 12.84 15.25 6.55
C ALA A 79 11.55 14.51 6.98
N ILE A 80 11.65 13.29 7.51
CA ILE A 80 10.50 12.52 7.96
C ILE A 80 9.96 13.14 9.25
N GLN A 81 8.77 13.73 9.14
CA GLN A 81 8.07 14.38 10.24
C GLN A 81 7.59 13.35 11.28
N SER A 82 7.34 13.82 12.50
CA SER A 82 6.67 13.01 13.53
C SER A 82 5.31 12.51 13.02
N GLY A 83 4.98 11.24 13.31
CA GLY A 83 3.75 10.59 12.84
C GLY A 83 3.82 9.98 11.44
N MET A 84 5.04 9.84 10.90
CA MET A 84 5.29 9.21 9.60
C MET A 84 6.03 7.88 9.77
N PHE A 85 5.75 6.96 8.87
CA PHE A 85 6.27 5.59 8.89
C PHE A 85 6.87 5.24 7.54
N ALA A 86 8.01 4.56 7.55
CA ALA A 86 8.65 4.04 6.34
C ALA A 86 8.25 2.58 6.13
N PHE A 87 7.71 2.29 4.95
CA PHE A 87 7.29 0.95 4.53
C PHE A 87 8.19 0.49 3.41
N SER A 88 8.75 -0.72 3.53
CA SER A 88 9.39 -1.39 2.39
C SER A 88 8.33 -2.02 1.49
N ILE A 89 8.50 -1.87 0.18
CA ILE A 89 7.61 -2.42 -0.84
C ILE A 89 8.46 -3.34 -1.73
N ARG A 90 8.21 -4.64 -1.69
CA ARG A 90 9.07 -5.62 -2.35
C ARG A 90 8.26 -6.65 -3.14
N SER A 91 8.80 -7.09 -4.27
CA SER A 91 8.41 -8.36 -4.88
C SER A 91 9.14 -9.50 -4.20
N ALA A 92 8.55 -10.69 -4.11
CA ALA A 92 9.25 -11.88 -3.61
C ALA A 92 10.55 -12.18 -4.39
N SER A 93 10.63 -11.76 -5.66
CA SER A 93 11.80 -11.88 -6.53
C SER A 93 12.94 -10.88 -6.24
N GLY A 94 12.80 -10.01 -5.24
CA GLY A 94 13.88 -9.15 -4.73
C GLY A 94 13.89 -7.71 -5.25
N ALA A 95 13.00 -7.34 -6.18
CA ALA A 95 12.83 -5.94 -6.56
C ALA A 95 12.23 -5.13 -5.39
N SER A 96 12.88 -4.04 -4.99
CA SER A 96 12.52 -3.27 -3.80
C SER A 96 12.25 -1.78 -4.09
N GLY A 97 11.42 -1.21 -3.23
CA GLY A 97 11.08 0.20 -3.16
C GLY A 97 10.63 0.56 -1.74
N TYR A 98 10.21 1.80 -1.53
CA TYR A 98 9.71 2.27 -0.25
C TYR A 98 8.58 3.29 -0.41
N VAL A 99 7.80 3.44 0.65
CA VAL A 99 6.82 4.52 0.82
C VAL A 99 6.97 5.08 2.22
N VAL A 100 7.04 6.40 2.35
CA VAL A 100 6.93 7.10 3.64
C VAL A 100 5.55 7.73 3.70
N ALA A 101 4.73 7.28 4.66
CA ALA A 101 3.33 7.68 4.78
C ALA A 101 2.90 7.76 6.26
N SER A 102 1.82 8.47 6.54
CA SER A 102 1.25 8.54 7.90
C SER A 102 0.35 7.35 8.22
N SER A 103 -0.22 6.70 7.21
CA SER A 103 -1.14 5.59 7.40
C SER A 103 -1.26 4.69 6.17
N VAL A 104 -1.68 3.45 6.41
CA VAL A 104 -1.93 2.44 5.38
C VAL A 104 -3.28 1.80 5.62
N TYR A 105 -4.05 1.62 4.55
CA TYR A 105 -5.37 1.01 4.55
C TYR A 105 -5.37 -0.13 3.55
N LEU A 106 -6.01 -1.22 3.95
CA LEU A 106 -6.24 -2.39 3.13
C LEU A 106 -7.74 -2.58 2.96
N SER A 107 -8.18 -2.84 1.75
CA SER A 107 -9.52 -3.33 1.45
C SER A 107 -9.44 -4.45 0.41
N GLU A 108 -10.23 -5.50 0.61
CA GLU A 108 -10.51 -6.52 -0.39
C GLU A 108 -12.00 -6.49 -0.70
N ASP A 109 -12.35 -6.38 -1.98
CA ASP A 109 -13.72 -6.28 -2.47
C ASP A 109 -13.90 -7.05 -3.79
N ASP A 110 -15.16 -7.31 -4.16
CA ASP A 110 -15.56 -8.01 -5.39
C ASP A 110 -15.99 -7.05 -6.52
N MET A 111 -15.53 -5.81 -6.47
CA MET A 111 -15.82 -4.80 -7.49
C MET A 111 -14.94 -4.95 -8.73
N ASP A 112 -15.38 -4.38 -9.85
CA ASP A 112 -14.64 -4.41 -11.11
C ASP A 112 -13.32 -3.63 -11.03
N TYR A 113 -12.35 -4.00 -11.87
CA TYR A 113 -10.98 -3.45 -11.81
C TYR A 113 -10.91 -1.91 -11.92
N GLY A 114 -11.80 -1.31 -12.71
CA GLY A 114 -11.86 0.13 -12.95
C GLY A 114 -12.61 0.95 -11.89
N GLU A 115 -13.34 0.30 -10.98
CA GLU A 115 -14.16 1.00 -9.97
C GLU A 115 -13.28 1.77 -8.98
N PRO A 116 -13.78 2.87 -8.38
CA PRO A 116 -13.08 3.57 -7.31
C PRO A 116 -12.77 2.65 -6.13
N SER A 117 -11.75 3.02 -5.33
CA SER A 117 -11.41 2.23 -4.14
C SER A 117 -12.46 2.37 -3.06
N SER A 118 -12.93 1.26 -2.48
CA SER A 118 -13.86 1.27 -1.33
C SER A 118 -13.31 2.03 -0.11
N ILE A 119 -11.99 2.21 -0.02
CA ILE A 119 -11.32 2.93 1.07
C ILE A 119 -11.71 4.42 1.14
N ASP A 120 -12.06 5.04 0.01
CA ASP A 120 -12.47 6.46 -0.06
C ASP A 120 -13.96 6.64 -0.40
N HIS A 121 -14.69 5.54 -0.56
CA HIS A 121 -16.03 5.51 -1.13
C HIS A 121 -16.96 4.70 -0.23
N PRO A 122 -17.57 5.33 0.80
CA PRO A 122 -18.40 4.65 1.78
C PRO A 122 -19.64 3.98 1.16
N GLU A 123 -20.09 4.43 -0.01
CA GLU A 123 -21.15 3.80 -0.79
C GLU A 123 -20.83 2.35 -1.22
N PHE A 124 -19.56 1.93 -1.13
CA PHE A 124 -19.13 0.58 -1.47
C PHE A 124 -18.83 -0.30 -0.25
N GLU A 125 -19.19 0.12 0.97
CA GLU A 125 -18.93 -0.64 2.20
C GLU A 125 -19.53 -2.06 2.15
N ASP A 126 -20.73 -2.20 1.57
CA ASP A 126 -21.40 -3.50 1.41
C ASP A 126 -20.68 -4.48 0.46
N ARG A 127 -19.71 -3.98 -0.31
CA ARG A 127 -18.86 -4.79 -1.23
C ARG A 127 -17.55 -5.22 -0.59
N VAL A 128 -17.22 -4.70 0.59
CA VAL A 128 -15.98 -4.99 1.29
C VAL A 128 -16.05 -6.36 1.95
N ILE A 129 -15.14 -7.25 1.54
CA ILE A 129 -14.97 -8.60 2.09
C ILE A 129 -14.06 -8.56 3.33
N ARG A 130 -13.00 -7.75 3.26
CA ARG A 130 -12.03 -7.59 4.35
C ARG A 130 -11.42 -6.20 4.31
N ALA A 131 -11.27 -5.59 5.48
CA ALA A 131 -10.56 -4.32 5.62
C ALA A 131 -9.68 -4.27 6.87
N ALA A 132 -8.56 -3.56 6.77
CA ALA A 132 -7.65 -3.31 7.89
C ALA A 132 -6.93 -1.96 7.74
N GLU A 133 -6.42 -1.42 8.85
CA GLU A 133 -5.62 -0.18 8.81
C GLU A 133 -4.40 -0.20 9.75
N PHE A 134 -3.48 0.71 9.48
CA PHE A 134 -2.36 1.10 10.31
C PHE A 134 -2.22 2.63 10.30
N ARG A 135 -2.06 3.22 11.49
CA ARG A 135 -1.86 4.65 11.74
C ARG A 135 -0.91 4.82 12.93
#